data_AF-A0A939SQD5-F1
#
_entry.id   AF-A0A939SQD5-F1
#
_cell.length_a   1.000
_cell.length_b   1.000
_cell.length_c   1.000
_cell.angle_alpha   90.00
_cell.angle_beta   90.00
_cell.angle_gamma   90.00
#
_symmetry.space_group_name_H-M   'P 1'
#
loop_
_entity.id
_entity.type
_entity.pdbx_description
1 polymer ?
#
loop_
_entity_poly.entity_id
_entity_poly.type
_entity_poly.pdbx_seq_one_letter_code
_entity_poly.pdbx_strand_id
1 'polypeptide(L)'
;MGFSQHSGMVIVCDGTDEAAARIARVLHNDPATGVMRHADAGYEIAIECAAEQGLNLPMVAATQGTLNEIFNFDPGSTQPVAAPRRLQPPGKYYPRQRRVCRH
;
A
#
# COMPACT_ATOMS: atom_id res chain seq x y z
N MET A 1 -23.03 19.31 20.14
CA MET A 1 -22.48 17.93 20.12
C MET A 1 -23.19 17.16 19.00
N GLY A 2 -22.47 16.44 18.11
CA GLY A 2 -23.11 15.65 17.02
C GLY A 2 -22.41 15.63 15.64
N PHE A 3 -21.21 16.19 15.48
CA PHE A 3 -20.62 16.43 14.14
C PHE A 3 -19.48 15.48 13.75
N SER A 4 -19.10 14.50 14.58
CA SER A 4 -17.94 13.64 14.29
C SER A 4 -18.10 12.22 14.84
N GLN A 5 -17.70 11.24 14.03
CA GLN A 5 -17.47 9.85 14.45
C GLN A 5 -15.99 9.51 14.17
N HIS A 6 -15.33 8.85 15.12
CA HIS A 6 -13.95 8.38 14.96
C HIS A 6 -13.76 7.02 15.64
N SER A 7 -12.76 6.27 15.17
CA SER A 7 -12.36 4.98 15.73
C SER A 7 -10.89 5.04 16.15
N GLY A 8 -10.52 4.30 17.20
CA GLY A 8 -9.14 4.18 17.67
C GLY A 8 -8.81 2.72 18.00
N MET A 9 -7.53 2.36 17.86
CA MET A 9 -7.04 1.01 18.13
C MET A 9 -5.80 1.06 19.03
N VAL A 10 -5.60 0.00 19.83
CA VAL A 10 -4.36 -0.25 20.59
C VAL A 10 -4.00 -1.73 20.46
N ILE A 11 -2.72 -2.05 20.31
CA ILE A 11 -2.20 -3.43 20.26
C ILE A 11 -0.99 -3.57 21.17
N VAL A 12 -0.86 -4.73 21.83
CA VAL A 12 0.23 -5.03 22.77
C VAL A 12 1.29 -5.88 22.09
N CYS A 13 2.56 -5.50 22.29
CA CYS A 13 3.73 -6.25 21.83
C CYS A 13 4.32 -7.03 23.01
N ASP A 14 3.81 -8.23 23.28
CA ASP A 14 4.24 -9.08 24.40
C ASP A 14 5.41 -10.03 24.08
N GLY A 15 5.89 -10.02 22.83
CA GLY A 15 7.02 -10.84 22.38
C GLY A 15 6.64 -12.26 21.91
N THR A 16 5.35 -12.60 21.90
CA THR A 16 4.86 -13.88 21.37
C THR A 16 4.79 -13.88 19.83
N ASP A 17 4.92 -15.05 19.21
CA ASP A 17 4.78 -15.21 17.77
C ASP A 17 3.34 -14.89 17.31
N GLU A 18 2.34 -15.21 18.14
CA GLU A 18 0.96 -14.84 17.91
C GLU A 18 0.76 -13.33 17.89
N ALA A 19 1.41 -12.59 18.79
CA ALA A 19 1.37 -11.13 18.77
C ALA A 19 2.08 -10.56 17.54
N ALA A 20 3.23 -11.12 17.14
CA ALA A 20 3.94 -10.69 15.93
C ALA A 20 3.04 -10.79 14.68
N ALA A 21 2.30 -11.90 14.52
CA ALA A 21 1.36 -12.07 13.42
C ALA A 21 0.20 -11.05 13.45
N ARG A 22 -0.30 -10.70 14.63
CA ARG A 22 -1.36 -9.68 14.80
C ARG A 22 -0.83 -8.28 14.51
N ILE A 23 0.34 -7.94 15.03
CA ILE A 23 0.99 -6.64 14.83
C ILE A 23 1.25 -6.38 13.36
N ALA A 24 1.80 -7.37 12.63
CA ALA A 24 2.06 -7.25 11.20
C ALA A 24 0.80 -6.90 10.40
N ARG A 25 -0.35 -7.49 10.76
CA ARG A 25 -1.64 -7.21 10.10
C ARG A 25 -2.20 -5.87 10.52
N VAL A 26 -2.24 -5.58 11.82
CA VAL A 26 -2.88 -4.38 12.35
C VAL A 26 -2.14 -3.13 11.93
N LEU A 27 -0.81 -3.11 12.04
CA LEU A 27 -0.01 -1.94 11.67
C LEU A 27 0.12 -1.74 10.16
N HIS A 28 -0.23 -2.74 9.34
CA HIS A 28 -0.39 -2.57 7.90
C HIS A 28 -1.80 -2.07 7.55
N ASN A 29 -2.83 -2.72 8.08
CA ASN A 29 -4.22 -2.47 7.69
C ASN A 29 -4.73 -1.12 8.20
N ASP A 30 -4.38 -0.70 9.41
CA ASP A 30 -4.85 0.57 9.99
C ASP A 30 -4.47 1.78 9.11
N PRO A 31 -3.17 2.02 8.77
CA PRO A 31 -2.82 3.09 7.84
C PRO A 31 -3.32 2.83 6.42
N ALA A 32 -3.39 1.57 5.96
CA ALA A 32 -3.91 1.25 4.63
C ALA A 32 -5.38 1.67 4.45
N THR A 33 -6.21 1.63 5.50
CA THR A 33 -7.58 2.17 5.42
C THR A 33 -7.60 3.69 5.25
N GLY A 34 -6.62 4.40 5.80
CA GLY A 34 -6.42 5.83 5.56
C GLY A 34 -6.06 6.11 4.10
N VAL A 35 -5.10 5.35 3.55
CA VAL A 35 -4.71 5.45 2.13
C VAL A 35 -5.89 5.12 1.22
N MET A 36 -6.60 4.03 1.48
CA MET A 36 -7.83 3.65 0.78
C MET A 36 -8.83 4.81 0.75
N ARG A 37 -9.12 5.42 1.90
CA ARG A 37 -10.08 6.52 2.00
C ARG A 37 -9.67 7.74 1.16
N HIS A 38 -8.39 8.08 1.15
CA HIS A 38 -7.90 9.21 0.34
C HIS A 38 -7.84 8.85 -1.15
N ALA A 39 -7.51 7.62 -1.50
CA ALA A 39 -7.54 7.15 -2.88
C ALA A 39 -8.97 7.13 -3.45
N ASP A 40 -9.95 6.69 -2.66
CA ASP A 40 -11.38 6.72 -3.01
C ASP A 40 -11.90 8.16 -3.23
N ALA A 41 -11.40 9.11 -2.45
CA ALA A 41 -11.67 10.54 -2.64
C ALA A 41 -10.95 11.17 -3.86
N GLY A 42 -10.08 10.42 -4.54
CA GLY A 42 -9.39 10.85 -5.76
C GLY A 42 -8.03 11.51 -5.57
N TYR A 43 -7.41 11.44 -4.38
CA TYR A 43 -6.07 12.02 -4.16
C TYR A 43 -4.99 11.19 -4.87
N GLU A 44 -4.27 11.79 -5.81
CA GLU A 44 -3.27 11.12 -6.64
C GLU A 44 -2.13 10.53 -5.81
N ILE A 45 -1.66 11.27 -4.80
CA ILE A 45 -0.62 10.81 -3.86
C ILE A 45 -1.02 9.53 -3.12
N ALA A 46 -2.31 9.34 -2.86
CA ALA A 46 -2.83 8.17 -2.16
C ALA A 46 -2.98 6.98 -3.12
N ILE A 47 -3.38 7.25 -4.36
CA ILE A 47 -3.43 6.26 -5.44
C ILE A 47 -2.02 5.72 -5.73
N GLU A 48 -1.02 6.60 -5.84
CA GLU A 48 0.39 6.23 -5.98
C GLU A 48 0.88 5.41 -4.78
N CYS A 49 0.57 5.85 -3.56
CA CYS A 49 0.93 5.11 -2.34
C CYS A 49 0.31 3.71 -2.32
N ALA A 50 -0.96 3.58 -2.72
CA ALA A 50 -1.64 2.30 -2.81
C ALA A 50 -0.98 1.36 -3.83
N ALA A 51 -0.53 1.89 -4.98
CA ALA A 51 0.21 1.13 -5.98
C ALA A 51 1.62 0.74 -5.49
N GLU A 52 2.37 1.66 -4.88
CA GLU A 52 3.71 1.41 -4.33
C GLU A 52 3.70 0.34 -3.23
N GLN A 53 2.65 0.30 -2.40
CA GLN A 53 2.50 -0.64 -1.30
C GLN A 53 1.71 -1.90 -1.66
N GLY A 54 1.22 -2.02 -2.91
CA GLY A 54 0.48 -3.18 -3.39
C GLY A 54 -0.88 -3.40 -2.70
N LEU A 55 -1.58 -2.32 -2.34
CA LEU A 55 -2.90 -2.41 -1.71
C LEU A 55 -3.96 -2.88 -2.71
N ASN A 56 -4.81 -3.83 -2.31
CA ASN A 56 -5.92 -4.30 -3.13
C ASN A 56 -7.14 -3.38 -2.96
N LEU A 57 -7.31 -2.41 -3.86
CA LEU A 57 -8.46 -1.50 -3.90
C LEU A 57 -9.32 -1.79 -5.15
N PRO A 58 -10.43 -2.54 -5.03
CA PRO A 58 -11.19 -3.03 -6.18
C PRO A 58 -11.75 -1.95 -7.10
N MET A 59 -12.03 -0.75 -6.58
CA MET A 59 -12.64 0.35 -7.34
C MET A 59 -11.62 1.40 -7.83
N VAL A 60 -10.35 1.28 -7.45
CA VAL A 60 -9.30 2.22 -7.86
C VAL A 60 -8.46 1.56 -8.95
N ALA A 61 -8.58 2.06 -10.19
CA ALA A 61 -8.00 1.42 -11.37
C ALA A 61 -6.47 1.28 -11.34
N ALA A 62 -5.76 2.19 -10.67
CA ALA A 62 -4.29 2.18 -10.63
C ALA A 62 -3.69 1.06 -9.78
N THR A 63 -4.46 0.49 -8.83
CA THR A 63 -4.03 -0.65 -8.01
C THR A 63 -4.35 -2.01 -8.63
N GLN A 64 -5.12 -2.04 -9.73
CA GLN A 64 -5.51 -3.26 -10.45
C GLN A 64 -4.40 -3.79 -11.38
N GLY A 65 -3.13 -3.56 -11.03
CA GLY A 65 -1.96 -4.01 -11.78
C GLY A 65 -1.76 -5.53 -11.86
N THR A 66 -2.75 -6.34 -11.45
CA THR A 66 -2.69 -7.81 -11.50
C THR A 66 -3.99 -8.48 -11.95
N LEU A 67 -5.13 -7.77 -12.01
CA LEU A 67 -6.40 -8.37 -12.44
C LEU A 67 -6.63 -8.23 -13.96
N ASN A 68 -6.15 -7.17 -14.60
CA ASN A 68 -6.32 -7.00 -16.05
C ASN A 68 -5.41 -7.90 -16.89
N GLU A 69 -4.33 -8.46 -16.34
CA GLU A 69 -3.52 -9.48 -17.06
C GLU A 69 -4.09 -10.90 -16.94
N ILE A 70 -4.98 -11.15 -15.96
CA ILE A 70 -5.64 -12.46 -15.79
C ILE A 70 -6.88 -12.58 -16.70
N PHE A 71 -7.53 -11.46 -17.01
CA PHE A 71 -8.76 -11.44 -17.83
C PHE A 71 -8.59 -11.02 -19.29
N ASN A 72 -7.40 -10.55 -19.71
CA ASN A 72 -7.10 -10.37 -21.14
C ASN A 72 -6.64 -11.68 -21.77
N PHE A 73 -7.60 -12.53 -22.16
CA PHE A 73 -7.37 -13.57 -23.15
C PHE A 73 -7.35 -12.91 -24.54
N ASP A 74 -6.14 -12.65 -25.06
CA ASP A 74 -5.94 -12.26 -26.45
C ASP A 74 -5.85 -13.56 -27.29
N PRO A 75 -6.85 -13.91 -28.13
CA PRO A 75 -6.92 -15.22 -28.80
C PRO A 75 -5.84 -15.44 -29.88
N GLY A 76 -4.87 -14.52 -30.04
CA GLY A 76 -3.92 -14.54 -31.15
C GLY A 76 -2.43 -14.39 -30.81
N SER A 77 -2.00 -14.12 -29.58
CA SER A 77 -0.59 -13.81 -29.28
C SER A 77 0.11 -14.93 -28.50
N THR A 78 0.81 -15.81 -29.22
CA THR A 78 1.66 -16.87 -28.64
C THR A 78 3.02 -16.35 -28.15
N GLN A 79 3.09 -15.17 -27.52
CA GLN A 79 4.33 -14.70 -26.90
C GLN A 79 4.12 -14.11 -25.50
N PRO A 80 4.92 -14.51 -24.50
CA PRO A 80 4.93 -13.84 -23.21
C PRO A 80 5.53 -12.44 -23.40
N VAL A 81 4.72 -11.39 -23.21
CA VAL A 81 5.25 -10.03 -23.13
C VAL A 81 6.08 -9.89 -21.86
N ALA A 82 7.26 -9.29 -22.01
CA ALA A 82 8.36 -9.33 -21.07
C ALA A 82 7.99 -8.93 -19.63
N ALA A 83 8.59 -9.62 -18.66
CA ALA A 83 8.50 -9.31 -17.23
C ALA A 83 8.70 -7.81 -16.96
N PRO A 84 7.89 -7.19 -16.08
CA PRO A 84 7.99 -5.76 -15.82
C PRO A 84 9.39 -5.43 -15.30
N ARG A 85 10.10 -4.58 -16.05
CA ARG A 85 11.39 -4.00 -15.64
C ARG A 85 11.25 -3.48 -14.21
N ARG A 86 12.17 -3.87 -13.32
CA ARG A 86 12.44 -3.15 -12.08
C ARG A 86 12.52 -1.66 -12.42
N LEU A 87 11.47 -0.91 -12.09
CA LEU A 87 11.52 0.54 -12.01
C LEU A 87 12.58 0.87 -10.96
N GLN A 88 13.77 1.27 -11.41
CA GLN A 88 14.67 2.03 -10.55
C GLN A 88 13.91 3.29 -10.14
N PRO A 89 13.69 3.54 -8.84
CA PRO A 89 12.95 4.71 -8.43
C PRO A 89 13.72 5.97 -8.88
N PRO A 90 13.09 6.92 -9.58
CA PRO A 90 13.70 8.23 -9.80
C PRO A 90 13.94 8.88 -8.43
N GLY A 91 15.13 9.46 -8.24
CA GLY A 91 15.64 9.92 -6.96
C GLY A 91 14.65 10.79 -6.18
N LYS A 92 13.98 10.20 -5.19
CA LYS A 92 13.22 10.95 -4.19
C LYS A 92 14.23 11.55 -3.19
N TYR A 93 14.30 12.87 -3.20
CA TYR A 93 15.02 13.71 -2.24
C TYR A 93 14.33 13.60 -0.88
N TYR A 94 14.72 12.60 -0.07
CA TYR A 94 14.39 12.60 1.35
C TYR A 94 15.45 13.44 2.09
N PRO A 95 15.07 14.49 2.85
CA PRO A 95 16.01 15.10 3.78
C PRO A 95 16.41 14.03 4.79
N ARG A 96 17.65 13.55 4.68
CA ARG A 96 18.26 12.62 5.62
C ARG A 96 18.15 13.23 7.02
N GLN A 97 17.32 12.67 7.89
CA GLN A 97 17.50 12.83 9.33
C GLN A 97 18.83 12.15 9.70
N ARG A 98 19.93 12.90 9.54
CA ARG A 98 21.26 12.48 9.94
C ARG A 98 21.33 12.51 11.47
N ARG A 99 21.60 11.34 12.04
CA ARG A 99 22.42 11.09 13.24
C ARG A 99 22.28 12.12 14.37
N VAL A 100 21.48 11.79 15.38
CA VAL A 100 21.76 12.20 16.76
C VAL A 100 21.61 10.96 17.64
N CYS A 101 22.62 10.09 17.60
CA CYS A 101 22.92 9.07 18.60
C CYS A 101 24.35 8.58 18.33
N ARG A 102 25.33 9.33 18.81
CA ARG A 102 26.69 8.86 19.08
C ARG A 102 27.07 9.37 20.47
N HIS A 103 27.40 8.39 21.33
CA HIS A 103 27.92 8.45 22.69
C HIS A 103 26.96 8.96 23.76
#